data_AF-A0A8J8AEC9-F1
#
_entry.id   AF-A0A8J8AEC9-F1
#
_cell.length_a   1.000
_cell.length_b   1.000
_cell.length_c   1.000
_cell.angle_alpha   90.00
_cell.angle_beta   90.00
_cell.angle_gamma   90.00
#
_symmetry.space_group_name_H-M   'P 1'
#
loop_
_entity.id
_entity.type
_entity.pdbx_description
1 polymer ?
#
loop_
_entity_poly.entity_id
_entity_poly.type
_entity_poly.pdbx_seq_one_letter_code
_entity_poly.pdbx_strand_id
1 'polypeptide(L)'
;ISHQSSNIYHYSNEGIISWYDFANEIQVLSGLSCKVNAIPSSQYPTPAKRPFYTAMSKAAIAKDFGIEIKNWKESLKECLAD
;
A
#
# COMPACT_ATOMS: atom_id res chain seq x y z
N ILE A 1 18.44 33.11 -12.36
CA ILE A 1 18.28 31.94 -11.47
C ILE A 1 18.00 30.75 -12.37
N SER A 2 18.92 29.80 -12.48
CA SER A 2 18.69 28.56 -13.25
C SER A 2 17.64 27.72 -12.51
N HIS A 3 16.53 27.40 -13.16
CA HIS A 3 15.55 26.47 -12.62
C HIS A 3 16.17 25.07 -12.63
N GLN A 4 16.54 24.56 -11.46
CA GLN A 4 16.88 23.15 -11.30
C GLN A 4 15.57 22.35 -11.37
N SER A 5 15.41 21.54 -12.41
CA SER A 5 14.24 20.67 -12.58
C SER A 5 14.34 19.49 -11.63
N SER A 6 13.39 19.38 -10.70
CA SER A 6 13.21 18.22 -9.83
C SER A 6 12.24 17.22 -10.45
N ASN A 7 12.55 15.93 -10.37
CA ASN A 7 11.64 14.86 -10.78
C ASN A 7 10.66 14.52 -9.65
N ILE A 8 9.43 14.17 -9.99
CA ILE A 8 8.42 13.65 -9.07
C ILE A 8 8.32 12.13 -9.25
N TYR A 9 8.35 11.39 -8.15
CA TYR A 9 8.30 9.93 -8.14
C TYR A 9 7.15 9.42 -7.27
N HIS A 10 6.59 8.27 -7.64
CA HIS A 10 5.70 7.50 -6.78
C HIS A 10 6.48 6.40 -6.08
N TYR A 11 6.25 6.24 -4.79
CA TYR A 11 6.82 5.14 -4.02
C TYR A 11 5.76 4.55 -3.09
N SER A 12 5.65 3.24 -3.10
CA SER A 12 4.88 2.39 -2.19
C SER A 12 5.49 0.99 -2.26
N ASN A 13 5.12 0.07 -1.36
CA ASN A 13 5.51 -1.32 -1.55
C ASN A 13 4.92 -1.92 -2.84
N GLU A 14 5.52 -3.03 -3.29
CA GLU A 14 4.98 -3.82 -4.39
C GLU A 14 3.73 -4.60 -3.97
N GLY A 15 2.88 -4.86 -4.96
CA GLY A 15 1.60 -5.55 -4.82
C GLY A 15 0.39 -4.62 -4.93
N ILE A 16 -0.74 -5.21 -5.31
CA ILE A 16 -2.05 -4.55 -5.41
C ILE A 16 -2.98 -5.31 -4.48
N ILE A 17 -3.55 -4.60 -3.50
CA ILE A 17 -4.39 -5.19 -2.46
C ILE A 17 -5.58 -4.30 -2.12
N SER A 18 -6.61 -4.91 -1.55
CA SER A 18 -7.71 -4.21 -0.90
C SER A 18 -7.42 -3.93 0.58
N TRP A 19 -8.24 -3.07 1.19
CA TRP A 19 -8.24 -2.89 2.65
C TRP A 19 -8.55 -4.17 3.42
N TYR A 20 -9.37 -5.05 2.84
CA TYR A 20 -9.68 -6.34 3.43
C TYR A 20 -8.44 -7.23 3.49
N ASP A 21 -7.70 -7.34 2.39
CA ASP A 21 -6.49 -8.18 2.34
C ASP A 21 -5.44 -7.69 3.35
N PHE A 22 -5.27 -6.37 3.45
CA PHE A 22 -4.33 -5.78 4.41
C PHE A 22 -4.74 -6.06 5.86
N ALA A 23 -6.02 -5.86 6.20
CA ALA A 23 -6.54 -6.14 7.54
C ALA A 23 -6.46 -7.64 7.90
N ASN A 24 -6.74 -8.52 6.94
CA ASN A 24 -6.65 -9.96 7.13
C ASN A 24 -5.21 -10.42 7.37
N GLU A 25 -4.23 -9.88 6.62
CA GLU A 25 -2.82 -10.21 6.85
C GLU A 25 -2.32 -9.72 8.21
N ILE A 26 -2.73 -8.52 8.65
CA ILE A 26 -2.44 -8.04 10.01
C ILE A 26 -3.00 -9.01 11.06
N GLN A 27 -4.26 -9.42 10.90
CA GLN A 27 -4.90 -10.36 11.82
C GLN A 27 -4.13 -11.69 11.91
N VAL A 28 -3.68 -12.23 10.77
CA VAL A 28 -2.84 -13.44 10.71
C VAL A 28 -1.48 -13.23 11.39
N LEU A 29 -0.75 -12.17 11.04
CA LEU A 29 0.59 -11.90 11.54
C LEU A 29 0.61 -11.58 13.03
N SER A 30 -0.43 -10.93 13.55
CA SER A 30 -0.58 -10.61 14.97
C SER A 30 -1.16 -11.74 15.81
N GLY A 31 -1.52 -12.89 15.21
CA GLY A 31 -2.08 -14.04 15.94
C GLY A 31 -3.44 -13.75 16.59
N LEU A 32 -4.22 -12.81 16.03
CA LEU A 32 -5.51 -12.40 16.59
C LEU A 32 -6.62 -13.36 16.15
N SER A 33 -7.56 -13.64 17.06
CA SER A 33 -8.70 -14.52 16.79
C SER A 33 -9.94 -13.81 16.24
N CYS A 34 -9.84 -12.51 15.93
CA CYS A 34 -10.96 -11.74 15.40
C CYS A 34 -11.28 -12.14 13.96
N LYS A 35 -12.54 -12.00 13.54
CA LYS A 35 -12.97 -12.30 12.17
C LYS A 35 -12.95 -11.02 11.33
N VAL A 36 -12.20 -11.02 10.24
CA VAL A 36 -12.23 -9.94 9.24
C VAL A 36 -13.26 -10.31 8.16
N ASN A 37 -14.30 -9.49 7.99
CA ASN A 37 -15.32 -9.70 6.96
C ASN A 37 -15.14 -8.67 5.85
N ALA A 38 -15.09 -9.11 4.60
CA ALA A 38 -15.09 -8.22 3.46
C ALA A 38 -16.46 -7.55 3.30
N ILE A 39 -16.46 -6.23 3.06
CA ILE A 39 -17.66 -5.46 2.71
C ILE A 39 -17.37 -4.59 1.49
N PRO A 40 -18.35 -4.35 0.60
CA PRO A 40 -18.23 -3.34 -0.44
C PRO A 40 -18.25 -1.93 0.16
N SER A 41 -17.62 -0.97 -0.52
CA SER A 41 -17.61 0.45 -0.08
C SER A 41 -19.01 1.05 0.08
N SER A 42 -20.02 0.52 -0.61
CA SER A 42 -21.42 0.95 -0.46
C SER A 42 -22.01 0.66 0.92
N GLN A 43 -21.48 -0.32 1.64
CA GLN A 43 -21.89 -0.64 3.02
C GLN A 43 -21.17 0.22 4.06
N TYR A 44 -20.19 1.03 3.67
CA TYR A 44 -19.46 1.93 4.57
C TYR A 44 -19.30 3.33 3.94
N PRO A 45 -20.38 4.13 3.89
CA PRO A 45 -20.35 5.45 3.27
C PRO A 45 -19.49 6.41 4.11
N THR A 46 -18.51 7.04 3.46
CA THR A 46 -17.69 8.10 4.05
C THR A 46 -17.99 9.46 3.42
N PRO A 47 -17.85 10.59 4.15
CA PRO A 47 -18.09 11.92 3.57
C PRO A 47 -17.25 12.21 2.32
N ALA A 48 -15.99 11.76 2.32
CA ALA A 48 -15.12 11.85 1.15
C ALA A 48 -15.33 10.62 0.24
N LYS A 49 -15.43 10.87 -1.07
CA LYS A 49 -15.47 9.80 -2.08
C LYS A 49 -14.08 9.20 -2.23
N ARG A 50 -13.94 7.90 -1.93
CA ARG A 50 -12.69 7.18 -2.11
C ARG A 50 -12.59 6.62 -3.55
N PRO A 51 -11.45 6.77 -4.24
CA PRO A 51 -11.22 6.11 -5.51
C PRO A 51 -11.25 4.58 -5.35
N PHE A 52 -11.75 3.89 -6.36
CA PHE A 52 -11.77 2.41 -6.36
C PHE A 52 -10.36 1.81 -6.52
N TYR A 53 -9.46 2.51 -7.21
CA TYR A 53 -8.13 2.05 -7.53
C TYR A 53 -7.12 3.20 -7.38
N THR A 54 -6.09 2.99 -6.56
CA THR A 54 -5.08 4.02 -6.24
C THR A 54 -3.64 3.52 -6.41
N ALA A 55 -3.43 2.32 -6.96
CA ALA A 55 -2.09 1.81 -7.20
C ALA A 55 -1.40 2.63 -8.30
N MET A 56 -0.16 3.03 -8.03
CA MET A 56 0.63 3.89 -8.91
C MET A 56 1.87 3.15 -9.41
N SER A 57 2.30 3.46 -10.64
CA SER A 57 3.54 2.92 -11.19
C SER A 57 4.75 3.49 -10.46
N LYS A 58 5.69 2.61 -10.12
CA LYS A 58 6.96 2.92 -9.45
C LYS A 58 8.15 2.72 -10.38
N ALA A 59 7.89 2.53 -11.68
CA ALA A 59 8.92 2.23 -12.68
C ALA A 59 9.99 3.34 -12.77
N ALA A 60 9.59 4.61 -12.62
CA ALA A 60 10.52 5.74 -12.67
C ALA A 60 11.55 5.69 -11.53
N ILE A 61 11.10 5.49 -10.28
CA ILE A 61 12.02 5.45 -9.13
C ILE A 61 12.88 4.18 -9.12
N ALA A 62 12.29 3.04 -9.49
CA ALA A 62 13.02 1.77 -9.60
C ALA A 62 14.14 1.87 -10.65
N LYS A 63 13.85 2.48 -11.80
CA LYS A 63 14.82 2.67 -12.89
C LYS A 63 15.90 3.69 -12.52
N ASP A 64 15.51 4.88 -12.07
CA ASP A 64 16.45 6.01 -11.92
C ASP A 64 17.39 5.84 -10.73
N PHE A 65 16.96 5.09 -9.70
CA PHE A 65 17.78 4.82 -8.51
C PHE A 65 18.27 3.37 -8.41
N GLY A 66 17.88 2.49 -9.34
CA GLY A 66 18.28 1.08 -9.32
C GLY A 66 17.80 0.32 -8.08
N ILE A 67 16.68 0.74 -7.49
CA ILE A 67 16.15 0.15 -6.25
C ILE A 67 15.18 -1.00 -6.55
N GLU A 68 15.29 -2.05 -5.76
CA GLU A 68 14.26 -3.09 -5.66
C GLU A 68 13.26 -2.70 -4.57
N ILE A 69 11.98 -2.71 -4.91
CA ILE A 69 10.91 -2.28 -4.01
C ILE A 69 10.30 -3.52 -3.36
N LYS A 70 10.36 -3.59 -2.03
CA LYS A 70 9.88 -4.75 -1.26
C LYS A 70 8.39 -5.02 -1.47
N ASN A 71 8.00 -6.29 -1.41
CA ASN A 71 6.60 -6.69 -1.35
C ASN A 71 5.93 -6.17 -0.07
N TRP A 72 4.65 -5.79 -0.16
CA TRP A 72 3.91 -5.25 0.99
C TRP A 72 3.82 -6.24 2.17
N LYS A 73 3.76 -7.56 1.93
CA LYS A 73 3.71 -8.55 3.00
C LYS A 73 5.01 -8.63 3.79
N GLU A 74 6.14 -8.55 3.09
CA GLU A 74 7.47 -8.55 3.72
C GLU A 74 7.64 -7.30 4.58
N SER A 75 7.28 -6.13 4.02
CA SER A 75 7.37 -4.87 4.76
C SER A 75 6.39 -4.81 5.93
N LEU A 76 5.19 -5.40 5.79
CA LEU A 76 4.24 -5.51 6.89
C LEU A 76 4.76 -6.42 8.00
N LYS A 77 5.34 -7.57 7.65
CA LYS A 77 5.96 -8.48 8.62
C LYS A 77 7.09 -7.81 9.38
N GLU A 78 7.95 -7.07 8.68
CA GLU A 78 9.02 -6.27 9.32
C GLU A 78 8.43 -5.21 10.25
N CYS A 79 7.40 -4.48 9.81
CA CYS A 79 6.72 -3.44 10.60
C CYS A 79 6.09 -3.96 11.90
N LEU A 80 5.59 -5.20 11.90
CA LEU A 80 4.95 -5.83 13.07
C LEU A 80 5.93 -6.59 13.97
N ALA A 81 7.21 -6.67 13.61
CA ALA A 81 8.22 -7.41 14.37
C ALA A 81 8.82 -6.62 15.55
N ASP A 82 8.44 -5.35 15.69
CA ASP A 82 8.91 -4.42 16.75
C ASP A 82 8.09 -4.52 18.05
#